data_AF-A0A443RSC7-F1
#
_entry.id   AF-A0A443RSC7-F1
#
_cell.length_a   1.000
_cell.length_b   1.000
_cell.length_c   1.000
_cell.angle_alpha   90.00
_cell.angle_beta   90.00
_cell.angle_gamma   90.00
#
_symmetry.space_group_name_H-M   'P 1'
#
loop_
_entity.id
_entity.type
_entity.pdbx_description
1 polymer ?
#
loop_
_entity_poly.entity_id
_entity_poly.type
_entity_poly.pdbx_seq_one_letter_code
_entity_poly.pdbx_strand_id
1 'polypeptide(L)'
;SGLNAKLNTSLKQSIEVRWDSTLEMVQSVNKNIASIKTLECNDKQRKEIENYLQQINESLLKKIEEILSPFKLIRQTLCEEKSPTFHLVLPSKYKLIEQCSSSLRDDLIIRTFKEKLCKNISHYFIISDYHICASFLTPRFKSLT
;
A
#
# COMPACT_ATOMS: atom_id res chain seq x y z
N SER A 1 -17.24 19.62 -0.40
CA SER A 1 -17.43 20.99 -0.92
C SER A 1 -16.58 21.92 -0.06
N GLY A 2 -15.60 22.60 -0.65
CA GLY A 2 -14.52 23.32 0.07
C GLY A 2 -13.23 23.33 -0.75
N LEU A 3 -12.08 23.69 -0.13
CA LEU A 3 -10.76 23.75 -0.77
C LEU A 3 -10.36 22.49 -1.57
N ASN A 4 -10.86 21.32 -1.18
CA ASN A 4 -10.63 20.05 -1.90
C ASN A 4 -11.14 20.08 -3.37
N ALA A 5 -12.18 20.86 -3.66
CA ALA A 5 -12.71 21.01 -5.03
C ALA A 5 -11.77 21.81 -5.95
N LYS A 6 -10.80 22.55 -5.39
CA LYS A 6 -9.79 23.28 -6.13
C LYS A 6 -8.59 22.42 -6.53
N LEU A 7 -8.52 21.17 -6.07
CA LEU A 7 -7.45 20.23 -6.41
C LEU A 7 -7.82 19.44 -7.68
N ASN A 8 -6.80 19.11 -8.49
CA ASN A 8 -6.98 18.32 -9.72
C ASN A 8 -7.59 16.94 -9.45
N THR A 9 -7.27 16.35 -8.30
CA THR A 9 -7.91 15.14 -7.82
C THR A 9 -8.25 15.27 -6.35
N SER A 10 -9.35 14.65 -5.92
CA SER A 10 -9.80 14.77 -4.54
C SER A 10 -8.88 14.05 -3.57
N LEU A 11 -8.61 14.69 -2.44
CA LEU A 11 -8.08 14.01 -1.26
C LEU A 11 -9.12 13.02 -0.74
N LYS A 12 -8.65 11.82 -0.42
CA LYS A 12 -9.47 10.73 0.11
C LYS A 12 -9.26 10.63 1.61
N GLN A 13 -10.34 10.37 2.34
CA GLN A 13 -10.24 10.02 3.77
C GLN A 13 -10.11 8.50 3.92
N SER A 14 -9.37 8.08 4.94
CA SER A 14 -9.34 6.67 5.36
C SER A 14 -10.72 6.29 5.93
N ILE A 15 -11.19 5.10 5.59
CA ILE A 15 -12.47 4.53 6.00
C ILE A 15 -12.16 3.22 6.72
N GLU A 16 -12.38 3.17 8.03
CA GLU A 16 -11.97 2.06 8.90
C GLU A 16 -12.43 0.69 8.40
N VAL A 17 -13.69 0.58 7.95
CA VAL A 17 -14.27 -0.68 7.47
C VAL A 17 -13.77 -1.10 6.08
N ARG A 18 -13.14 -0.20 5.32
CA ARG A 18 -12.58 -0.49 3.99
C ARG A 18 -11.06 -0.61 4.11
N TRP A 19 -10.60 -1.85 4.08
CA TRP A 19 -9.22 -2.20 4.38
C TRP A 19 -8.13 -1.59 3.49
N ASP A 20 -8.43 -1.14 2.26
CA ASP A 20 -7.46 -0.48 1.38
C ASP A 20 -7.56 1.05 1.41
N SER A 21 -8.50 1.63 2.16
CA SER A 21 -8.76 3.06 2.19
C SER A 21 -7.59 3.90 2.71
N THR A 22 -6.80 3.36 3.65
CA THR A 22 -5.60 4.04 4.17
C THR A 22 -4.55 4.23 3.09
N LEU A 23 -4.32 3.20 2.26
CA LEU A 23 -3.41 3.32 1.10
C LEU A 23 -3.97 4.31 0.08
N GLU A 24 -5.27 4.29 -0.19
CA GLU A 24 -5.88 5.27 -1.11
C GLU A 24 -5.75 6.72 -0.61
N MET A 25 -5.88 6.94 0.69
CA MET A 25 -5.63 8.22 1.33
C MET A 25 -4.17 8.65 1.12
N VAL A 26 -3.21 7.79 1.46
CA VAL A 26 -1.77 8.05 1.27
C VAL A 26 -1.46 8.42 -0.19
N GLN A 27 -1.95 7.63 -1.14
CA GLN A 27 -1.80 7.88 -2.57
C GLN A 27 -2.41 9.22 -2.99
N SER A 28 -3.59 9.56 -2.46
CA SER A 28 -4.24 10.84 -2.76
C SER A 28 -3.46 12.03 -2.22
N VAL A 29 -2.84 11.91 -1.03
CA VAL A 29 -2.00 12.96 -0.47
C VAL A 29 -0.72 13.11 -1.28
N ASN A 30 0.01 12.02 -1.54
CA ASN A 30 1.23 12.05 -2.37
C ASN A 30 0.98 12.68 -3.75
N LYS A 31 -0.15 12.34 -4.39
CA LYS A 31 -0.52 12.90 -5.70
C LYS A 31 -0.82 14.40 -5.67
N ASN A 32 -1.39 14.91 -4.58
CA ASN A 32 -1.85 16.29 -4.51
C ASN A 32 -0.94 17.20 -3.65
N ILE A 33 0.14 16.70 -3.05
CA ILE A 33 0.94 17.48 -2.09
C ILE A 33 1.52 18.77 -2.68
N ALA A 34 1.96 18.73 -3.95
CA ALA A 34 2.41 19.91 -4.66
C ALA A 34 1.29 20.92 -4.87
N SER A 35 0.10 20.45 -5.29
CA SER A 35 -1.09 21.29 -5.47
C SER A 35 -1.61 21.87 -4.17
N ILE A 36 -1.51 21.14 -3.05
CA ILE A 36 -1.85 21.64 -1.71
C ILE A 36 -0.91 22.78 -1.31
N LYS A 37 0.39 22.63 -1.57
CA LYS A 37 1.40 23.66 -1.26
C LYS A 37 1.14 24.98 -1.98
N THR A 38 0.60 24.94 -3.20
CA THR A 38 0.31 26.14 -4.01
C THR A 38 -1.18 26.52 -4.02
N LEU A 39 -1.98 25.96 -3.10
CA LEU A 39 -3.42 26.13 -3.12
C LEU A 39 -3.84 27.56 -2.73
N GLU A 40 -4.64 28.19 -3.59
CA GLU A 40 -5.22 29.51 -3.29
C GLU A 40 -6.31 29.42 -2.22
N CYS A 41 -6.04 30.02 -1.05
CA CYS A 41 -6.91 30.01 0.11
C CYS A 41 -6.70 31.29 0.96
N ASN A 42 -7.59 31.56 1.91
CA ASN A 42 -7.43 32.71 2.81
C ASN A 42 -6.33 32.45 3.87
N ASP A 43 -5.85 33.49 4.53
CA ASP A 43 -4.72 33.41 5.48
C ASP A 43 -4.95 32.41 6.62
N LYS A 44 -6.18 32.32 7.13
CA LYS A 44 -6.53 31.37 8.18
C LYS A 44 -6.39 29.93 7.70
N GLN A 45 -6.92 29.63 6.51
CA GLN A 45 -6.81 28.31 5.87
C GLN A 45 -5.36 27.99 5.51
N ARG A 46 -4.60 28.96 5.02
CA ARG A 46 -3.20 28.79 4.66
C ARG A 46 -2.36 28.37 5.86
N LYS A 47 -2.52 29.07 6.98
CA LYS A 47 -1.83 28.76 8.25
C LYS A 47 -2.16 27.35 8.75
N GLU A 48 -3.43 26.96 8.63
CA GLU A 48 -3.87 25.60 9.01
C GLU A 48 -3.24 24.53 8.11
N ILE A 49 -3.23 24.72 6.79
CA ILE A 49 -2.62 23.79 5.83
C ILE A 49 -1.11 23.65 6.09
N GLU A 50 -0.41 24.76 6.34
CA GLU A 50 1.03 24.74 6.64
C GLU A 50 1.35 23.95 7.90
N ASN A 51 0.56 24.11 8.96
CA ASN A 51 0.73 23.35 10.19
C ASN A 51 0.62 21.84 9.95
N TYR A 52 -0.29 21.39 9.08
CA TYR A 52 -0.38 19.98 8.71
C TYR A 52 0.77 19.53 7.81
N LEU A 53 1.14 20.33 6.80
CA LEU A 53 2.22 19.99 5.87
C LEU A 53 3.57 19.85 6.58
N GLN A 54 3.85 20.67 7.60
CA GLN A 54 5.07 20.59 8.41
C GLN A 54 5.19 19.27 9.18
N GLN A 55 4.08 18.59 9.46
CA GLN A 55 4.06 17.30 10.15
C GLN A 55 4.22 16.12 9.18
N ILE A 56 4.13 16.35 7.87
CA ILE A 56 4.22 15.29 6.86
C ILE A 56 5.66 15.15 6.39
N ASN A 57 6.24 13.98 6.65
CA ASN A 57 7.48 13.57 5.99
C ASN A 57 7.14 12.98 4.61
N GLU A 58 7.31 13.78 3.55
CA GLU A 58 7.02 13.40 2.17
C GLU A 58 7.82 12.17 1.70
N SER A 59 9.09 12.05 2.12
CA SER A 59 9.92 10.89 1.78
C SER A 59 9.35 9.61 2.40
N LEU A 60 8.98 9.67 3.68
CA LEU A 60 8.36 8.55 4.38
C LEU A 60 7.00 8.19 3.77
N LEU A 61 6.17 9.19 3.45
CA LEU A 61 4.86 8.98 2.84
C LEU A 61 4.98 8.27 1.48
N LYS A 62 5.98 8.64 0.67
CA LYS A 62 6.28 7.96 -0.59
C LYS A 62 6.77 6.53 -0.37
N LYS A 63 7.68 6.29 0.57
CA LYS A 63 8.17 4.94 0.89
C LYS A 63 7.02 4.02 1.38
N ILE A 64 6.09 4.55 2.17
CA ILE A 64 4.90 3.80 2.63
C ILE A 64 4.02 3.42 1.43
N GLU A 65 3.77 4.35 0.51
CA GLU A 65 3.03 4.05 -0.72
C GLU A 65 3.70 2.94 -1.53
N GLU A 66 5.02 3.01 -1.73
CA GLU A 66 5.79 2.01 -2.48
C GLU A 66 5.71 0.62 -1.83
N ILE A 67 5.78 0.54 -0.50
CA ILE A 67 5.70 -0.72 0.25
C ILE A 67 4.30 -1.32 0.20
N LEU A 68 3.25 -0.50 0.27
CA LEU A 68 1.86 -0.98 0.36
C LEU A 68 1.21 -1.20 -1.02
N SER A 69 1.69 -0.56 -2.08
CA SER A 69 1.14 -0.71 -3.44
C SER A 69 1.09 -2.16 -3.94
N PRO A 70 2.13 -3.01 -3.71
CA PRO A 70 2.07 -4.41 -4.08
C PRO A 70 0.95 -5.21 -3.38
N PHE A 71 0.58 -4.86 -2.14
CA PHE A 71 -0.52 -5.51 -1.44
C PHE A 71 -1.85 -5.26 -2.15
N LYS A 72 -2.08 -4.02 -2.63
CA LYS A 72 -3.28 -3.68 -3.40
C LYS A 72 -3.33 -4.45 -4.73
N LEU A 73 -2.19 -4.54 -5.43
CA LEU A 73 -2.12 -5.26 -6.69
C LEU A 73 -2.37 -6.77 -6.50
N ILE A 74 -1.73 -7.38 -5.49
CA ILE A 74 -1.90 -8.80 -5.19
C ILE A 74 -3.33 -9.09 -4.77
N ARG A 75 -3.94 -8.25 -3.93
CA ARG A 75 -5.36 -8.33 -3.60
C ARG A 75 -6.23 -8.35 -4.86
N GLN A 76 -6.08 -7.35 -5.72
CA GLN A 76 -6.89 -7.24 -6.94
C GLN A 76 -6.71 -8.47 -7.83
N THR A 77 -5.47 -8.97 -7.92
CA THR A 77 -5.16 -10.20 -8.66
C THR A 77 -5.84 -11.43 -8.05
N LEU A 78 -5.81 -11.59 -6.73
CA LEU A 78 -6.41 -12.74 -6.05
C LEU A 78 -7.94 -12.70 -6.01
N CYS A 79 -8.53 -11.50 -6.03
CA CYS A 79 -9.97 -11.27 -6.10
C CYS A 79 -10.52 -11.23 -7.53
N GLU A 80 -9.71 -11.45 -8.57
CA GLU A 80 -10.20 -11.54 -9.94
C GLU A 80 -11.12 -12.76 -10.10
N GLU A 81 -12.27 -12.57 -10.73
CA GLU A 81 -13.29 -13.62 -10.89
C GLU A 81 -13.27 -14.24 -12.29
N LYS A 82 -12.74 -13.51 -13.29
CA LYS A 82 -12.73 -13.95 -14.69
C LYS A 82 -11.65 -14.97 -15.01
N SER A 83 -10.73 -15.25 -14.09
CA SER A 83 -9.62 -16.17 -14.29
C SER A 83 -9.28 -16.89 -13.00
N PRO A 84 -8.80 -18.15 -13.05
CA PRO A 84 -8.42 -18.85 -11.83
C PRO A 84 -7.30 -18.11 -11.09
N THR A 85 -7.49 -17.82 -9.80
CA THR A 85 -6.49 -17.12 -8.98
C THR A 85 -5.93 -17.98 -7.86
N PHE A 86 -6.55 -19.13 -7.59
CA PHE A 86 -6.21 -19.98 -6.45
C PHE A 86 -4.74 -20.48 -6.47
N HIS A 87 -4.22 -20.77 -7.66
CA HIS A 87 -2.82 -21.16 -7.89
C HIS A 87 -1.82 -20.01 -7.68
N LEU A 88 -2.29 -18.76 -7.55
CA LEU A 88 -1.47 -17.58 -7.31
C LEU A 88 -1.30 -17.28 -5.81
N VAL A 89 -2.04 -17.96 -4.93
CA VAL A 89 -2.05 -17.66 -3.49
C VAL A 89 -0.68 -17.87 -2.85
N LEU A 90 -0.05 -19.03 -3.06
CA LEU A 90 1.28 -19.32 -2.54
C LEU A 90 2.36 -18.35 -3.07
N PRO A 91 2.53 -18.16 -4.41
CA PRO A 91 3.54 -17.23 -4.91
C PRO A 91 3.26 -15.78 -4.51
N SER A 92 2.00 -15.40 -4.30
CA SER A 92 1.65 -14.07 -3.79
C SER A 92 2.17 -13.84 -2.37
N LYS A 93 2.02 -14.83 -1.47
CA LYS A 93 2.58 -14.76 -0.12
C LYS A 93 4.10 -14.57 -0.15
N TYR A 94 4.80 -15.39 -0.93
CA TYR A 94 6.26 -15.30 -1.04
C TYR A 94 6.71 -13.96 -1.61
N LYS A 95 6.04 -13.46 -2.66
CA LYS A 95 6.32 -12.15 -3.24
C LYS A 95 6.17 -11.02 -2.22
N LEU A 96 5.12 -11.06 -1.38
CA LEU A 96 4.94 -10.05 -0.33
C LEU A 96 6.04 -10.12 0.74
N ILE A 97 6.46 -11.32 1.15
CA ILE A 97 7.55 -11.50 2.12
C ILE A 97 8.88 -10.98 1.54
N GLU A 98 9.17 -11.31 0.29
CA GLU A 98 10.37 -10.83 -0.41
C GLU A 98 10.38 -9.29 -0.47
N GLN A 99 9.26 -8.66 -0.86
CA GLN A 99 9.15 -7.20 -0.92
C GLN A 99 9.24 -6.52 0.44
N CYS A 100 8.78 -7.19 1.50
CA CYS A 100 8.87 -6.71 2.87
C CYS A 100 10.16 -7.13 3.58
N SER A 101 11.12 -7.75 2.89
CA SER A 101 12.41 -8.09 3.48
C SER A 101 13.18 -6.81 3.81
N SER A 102 13.65 -6.69 5.04
CA SER A 102 14.37 -5.51 5.49
C SER A 102 15.75 -5.44 4.85
N SER A 103 16.15 -4.23 4.44
CA SER A 103 17.47 -3.94 3.91
C SER A 103 18.28 -3.14 4.93
N LEU A 104 19.61 -3.33 4.95
CA LEU A 104 20.52 -2.49 5.74
C LEU A 104 20.49 -1.02 5.33
N ARG A 105 19.96 -0.71 4.14
CA ARG A 105 19.77 0.65 3.64
C ARG A 105 18.44 1.29 4.07
N ASP A 106 17.55 0.53 4.69
CA ASP A 106 16.28 1.06 5.17
C ASP A 106 16.49 1.90 6.44
N ASP A 107 15.80 3.04 6.52
CA ASP A 107 15.71 3.81 7.77
C ASP A 107 15.02 2.97 8.85
N LEU A 108 15.31 3.25 10.12
CA LEU A 108 14.78 2.50 11.26
C LEU A 108 13.26 2.32 11.21
N ILE A 109 12.52 3.38 10.86
CA ILE A 109 11.06 3.36 10.74
C ILE A 109 10.61 2.39 9.65
N ILE A 110 11.22 2.45 8.47
CA ILE A 110 10.87 1.58 7.33
C ILE A 110 11.22 0.14 7.63
N ARG A 111 12.39 -0.12 8.20
CA ARG A 111 12.79 -1.46 8.63
C ARG A 111 11.78 -2.05 9.62
N THR A 112 11.44 -1.30 10.66
CA THR A 112 10.45 -1.72 11.67
C THR A 112 9.08 -1.99 11.05
N PHE A 113 8.65 -1.13 10.12
CA PHE A 113 7.40 -1.30 9.40
C PHE A 113 7.39 -2.57 8.55
N LYS A 114 8.42 -2.79 7.73
CA LYS A 114 8.62 -4.00 6.91
C LYS A 114 8.67 -5.27 7.75
N GLU A 115 9.41 -5.27 8.86
CA GLU A 115 9.47 -6.41 9.78
C GLU A 115 8.09 -6.74 10.37
N LYS A 116 7.32 -5.72 10.74
CA LYS A 116 5.95 -5.91 11.22
C LYS A 116 5.03 -6.48 10.13
N LEU A 117 5.15 -5.99 8.90
CA LEU A 117 4.42 -6.52 7.75
C LEU A 117 4.77 -7.98 7.49
N CYS A 118 6.05 -8.34 7.45
CA CYS A 118 6.50 -9.73 7.30
C CYS A 118 5.91 -10.64 8.37
N LYS A 119 5.95 -10.23 9.66
CA LYS A 119 5.34 -10.99 10.76
C LYS A 119 3.83 -11.17 10.55
N ASN A 120 3.14 -10.10 10.17
CA ASN A 120 1.70 -10.15 9.92
C ASN A 120 1.35 -11.05 8.71
N ILE A 121 2.12 -10.99 7.61
CA ILE A 121 1.93 -11.88 6.45
C ILE A 121 2.12 -13.34 6.87
N SER A 122 3.19 -13.65 7.59
CA SER A 122 3.45 -15.02 8.04
C SER A 122 2.34 -15.56 8.94
N HIS A 123 1.76 -14.71 9.79
CA HIS A 123 0.72 -15.11 10.74
C HIS A 123 -0.68 -15.18 10.12
N TYR A 124 -1.12 -14.15 9.39
CA TYR A 124 -2.50 -14.04 8.90
C TYR A 124 -2.68 -14.58 7.47
N PHE A 125 -1.65 -14.58 6.63
CA PHE A 125 -1.73 -15.13 5.27
C PHE A 125 -1.48 -16.63 5.31
N ILE A 126 -2.49 -17.40 5.71
CA ILE A 126 -2.40 -18.85 5.87
C ILE A 126 -2.42 -19.53 4.49
N ILE A 127 -1.49 -20.47 4.31
CA ILE A 127 -1.41 -21.35 3.14
C ILE A 127 -1.89 -22.73 3.58
N SER A 128 -2.73 -23.36 2.77
CA SER A 128 -3.17 -24.75 2.96
C SER A 128 -2.62 -25.64 1.86
N ASP A 129 -2.70 -26.95 2.06
CA ASP A 129 -2.23 -27.95 1.09
C ASP A 129 -2.84 -27.76 -0.30
N TYR A 130 -4.11 -27.33 -0.36
CA TYR A 130 -4.78 -27.02 -1.63
C TYR A 130 -4.10 -25.89 -2.41
N HIS A 131 -3.64 -24.84 -1.72
CA HIS A 131 -2.92 -23.73 -2.35
C HIS A 131 -1.56 -24.20 -2.89
N ILE A 132 -0.89 -25.10 -2.17
CA ILE A 132 0.37 -25.71 -2.58
C ILE A 132 0.15 -26.56 -3.83
N CYS A 133 -0.82 -27.48 -3.79
CA CYS A 133 -1.19 -28.32 -4.93
C CYS A 133 -1.55 -27.50 -6.16
N ALA A 134 -2.40 -26.47 -6.02
CA ALA A 134 -2.80 -25.61 -7.14
C ALA A 134 -1.60 -24.89 -7.77
N SER A 135 -0.67 -24.41 -6.94
CA SER A 135 0.56 -23.75 -7.40
C SER A 135 1.48 -24.75 -8.12
N PHE A 136 1.67 -25.94 -7.55
CA PHE A 136 2.50 -27.01 -8.10
C PHE A 136 1.98 -27.54 -9.46
N LEU A 137 0.66 -27.68 -9.59
CA LEU A 137 0.01 -28.10 -10.82
C LEU A 137 0.09 -27.04 -11.93
N THR A 138 0.51 -25.81 -11.60
CA THR A 138 0.69 -24.74 -12.58
C THR A 138 2.10 -24.83 -13.21
N PRO A 139 2.22 -25.09 -14.53
CA PRO A 139 3.52 -25.29 -15.17
C PRO A 139 4.52 -24.15 -14.96
N ARG A 140 4.04 -22.91 -14.88
CA ARG A 140 4.85 -21.70 -14.66
C ARG A 140 5.61 -21.70 -13.33
N PHE A 141 5.16 -22.48 -12.34
CA PHE A 141 5.68 -22.46 -10.98
C PHE A 141 6.46 -23.73 -10.60
N LYS A 142 6.69 -24.64 -11.55
CA LYS A 142 7.41 -25.90 -11.31
C LYS A 142 8.85 -25.71 -10.82
N SER A 143 9.47 -24.55 -11.07
CA SER A 143 10.83 -24.24 -10.61
C SER A 143 10.88 -23.48 -9.27
N LEU A 144 9.73 -23.21 -8.64
CA LEU A 144 9.63 -22.50 -7.35
C LEU A 144 9.60 -23.45 -6.14
N THR A 145 9.60 -24.76 -6.40
CA THR A 145 9.71 -25.86 -5.42
C THR A 145 11.05 -26.54 -5.58
#